data_AF-A0A2I0N5L8-F1
#
_entry.id   AF-A0A2I0N5L8-F1
#
_cell.length_a   1.000
_cell.length_b   1.000
_cell.length_c   1.000
_cell.angle_alpha   90.00
_cell.angle_beta   90.00
_cell.angle_gamma   90.00
#
_symmetry.space_group_name_H-M   'P 1'
#
loop_
_entity.id
_entity.type
_entity.pdbx_description
1 polymer ?
#
loop_
_entity_poly.entity_id
_entity_poly.type
_entity_poly.pdbx_seq_one_letter_code
_entity_poly.pdbx_strand_id
1 'polypeptide(L)'
;MHEFADAEEVFAGLVTGIKNKKINYKTSLDEMVLKISKDNLAYVDNRRDAKKKHRFDFWAGTGKLFKDQSEFTGYLRQRGIAEKIMYSKSEAFPDFIYKARKTGNDLTCGSLLELKDSKGGSIASFNSTLPTKFKNLVEIDIINGNDIVSRITSIKDEKLALNGEYRSFQRRNLYLIRTYKDNKEKVKISIIDGSFFETLPKEHLIYQMFLNILRNHIKSKKDIKISGEALLEIEKTLSCITDQTIIAASQNIEKASIRPRLRIMAEVHSEGNPHSSHYPEITGRSLNLIIQSTEHDEKIKREIAKKKFPG
;
A
#
# COMPACT_ATOMS: atom_id res chain seq x y z
N MET A 1 -12.20 6.76 -18.19
CA MET A 1 -11.57 5.47 -17.82
C MET A 1 -10.21 5.79 -17.24
N HIS A 2 -10.10 5.77 -15.92
CA HIS A 2 -8.95 6.25 -15.14
C HIS A 2 -8.39 5.13 -14.25
N GLU A 3 -8.62 3.88 -14.63
CA GLU A 3 -8.41 2.71 -13.76
C GLU A 3 -6.97 2.57 -13.28
N PHE A 4 -6.01 2.86 -14.16
CA PHE A 4 -4.57 2.81 -13.87
C PHE A 4 -3.90 4.19 -13.94
N ALA A 5 -4.66 5.28 -13.89
CA ALA A 5 -4.13 6.62 -14.10
C ALA A 5 -2.96 6.95 -13.16
N ASP A 6 -3.10 6.63 -11.86
CA ASP A 6 -2.03 6.84 -10.87
C ASP A 6 -0.80 5.96 -11.16
N ALA A 7 -1.01 4.69 -11.54
CA ALA A 7 0.07 3.76 -11.87
C ALA A 7 0.84 4.18 -13.14
N GLU A 8 0.14 4.68 -14.15
CA GLU A 8 0.75 5.23 -15.36
C GLU A 8 1.52 6.52 -15.05
N GLU A 9 0.92 7.42 -14.26
CA GLU A 9 1.54 8.71 -13.88
C GLU A 9 2.82 8.48 -13.08
N VAL A 10 2.80 7.59 -12.07
CA VAL A 10 3.99 7.29 -11.29
C VAL A 10 5.05 6.57 -12.12
N PHE A 11 4.67 5.60 -12.95
CA PHE A 11 5.62 4.90 -13.80
C PHE A 11 6.31 5.84 -14.78
N ALA A 12 5.53 6.64 -15.50
CA ALA A 12 6.08 7.53 -16.51
C ALA A 12 6.85 8.71 -15.88
N GLY A 13 6.46 9.13 -14.66
CA GLY A 13 7.24 10.02 -13.80
C GLY A 13 8.61 9.45 -13.43
N LEU A 14 8.68 8.17 -13.01
CA LEU A 14 9.95 7.50 -12.70
C LEU A 14 10.83 7.39 -13.95
N VAL A 15 10.28 6.98 -15.09
CA VAL A 15 11.02 6.87 -16.36
C VAL A 15 11.63 8.23 -16.74
N THR A 16 10.84 9.30 -16.67
CA THR A 16 11.32 10.66 -16.97
C THR A 16 12.39 11.10 -15.97
N GLY A 17 12.17 10.85 -14.68
CA GLY A 17 13.12 11.20 -13.62
C GLY A 17 14.48 10.51 -13.81
N ILE A 18 14.49 9.25 -14.22
CA ILE A 18 15.71 8.50 -14.54
C ILE A 18 16.39 9.07 -15.79
N LYS A 19 15.63 9.30 -16.87
CA LYS A 19 16.16 9.87 -18.13
C LYS A 19 16.81 11.24 -17.91
N ASN A 20 16.19 12.07 -17.08
CA ASN A 20 16.67 13.43 -16.77
C ASN A 20 17.68 13.44 -15.61
N LYS A 21 18.14 12.27 -15.14
CA LYS A 21 19.10 12.12 -14.02
C LYS A 21 18.66 12.79 -12.71
N LYS A 22 17.36 13.06 -12.54
CA LYS A 22 16.78 13.61 -11.29
C LYS A 22 16.73 12.54 -10.18
N ILE A 23 16.59 11.28 -10.59
CA ILE A 23 16.65 10.09 -9.75
C ILE A 23 17.50 9.01 -10.43
N ASN A 24 17.98 8.04 -9.66
CA ASN A 24 18.68 6.86 -10.18
C ASN A 24 18.37 5.64 -9.31
N TYR A 25 18.82 4.45 -9.70
CA TYR A 25 18.52 3.20 -8.97
C TYR A 25 18.97 3.15 -7.50
N LYS A 26 19.86 4.06 -7.05
CA LYS A 26 20.28 4.18 -5.65
C LYS A 26 19.46 5.18 -4.84
N THR A 27 18.71 6.08 -5.50
CA THR A 27 17.79 7.00 -4.82
C THR A 27 16.83 6.21 -3.93
N SER A 28 16.53 6.65 -2.71
CA SER A 28 15.54 5.93 -1.88
C SER A 28 14.18 5.91 -2.57
N LEU A 29 13.38 4.88 -2.32
CA LEU A 29 12.04 4.80 -2.92
C LEU A 29 11.16 5.99 -2.51
N ASP A 30 11.26 6.45 -1.26
CA ASP A 30 10.60 7.68 -0.81
C ASP A 30 10.99 8.89 -1.66
N GLU A 31 12.30 9.12 -1.84
CA GLU A 31 12.79 10.26 -2.60
C GLU A 31 12.40 10.16 -4.08
N MET A 32 12.37 8.93 -4.64
CA MET A 32 11.87 8.72 -5.99
C MET A 32 10.44 9.21 -6.12
N VAL A 33 9.53 8.74 -5.26
CA VAL A 33 8.10 9.11 -5.30
C VAL A 33 7.92 10.61 -5.06
N LEU A 34 8.58 11.17 -4.04
CA LEU A 34 8.48 12.60 -3.71
C LEU A 34 8.94 13.52 -4.85
N LYS A 35 10.02 13.15 -5.56
CA LYS A 35 10.54 13.93 -6.68
C LYS A 35 9.63 13.91 -7.91
N ILE A 36 8.90 12.83 -8.15
CA ILE A 36 8.10 12.68 -9.37
C ILE A 36 6.63 13.10 -9.17
N SER A 37 6.06 12.88 -7.99
CA SER A 37 4.61 12.97 -7.79
C SER A 37 4.13 14.32 -7.20
N LYS A 38 5.07 15.21 -6.83
CA LYS A 38 4.80 16.61 -6.39
C LYS A 38 3.60 16.73 -5.44
N ASP A 39 2.63 17.59 -5.75
CA ASP A 39 1.45 17.90 -4.91
C ASP A 39 0.27 16.94 -5.12
N ASN A 40 0.45 15.86 -5.90
CA ASN A 40 -0.59 14.88 -6.22
C ASN A 40 -0.67 13.72 -5.20
N LEU A 41 0.01 13.83 -4.05
CA LEU A 41 -0.03 12.79 -3.00
C LEU A 41 -0.39 13.34 -1.61
N ALA A 42 -1.02 12.47 -0.84
CA ALA A 42 -0.98 12.41 0.61
C ALA A 42 0.18 11.48 1.05
N TYR A 43 1.21 12.01 1.71
CA TYR A 43 2.33 11.24 2.25
C TYR A 43 2.09 10.92 3.72
N VAL A 44 1.99 9.63 4.04
CA VAL A 44 1.35 9.14 5.26
C VAL A 44 2.35 8.55 6.26
N ASP A 45 3.47 7.98 5.82
CA ASP A 45 4.48 7.46 6.76
C ASP A 45 5.45 8.53 7.26
N ASN A 46 6.59 8.69 6.59
CA ASN A 46 7.77 9.33 7.17
C ASN A 46 7.91 10.81 6.77
N ARG A 47 6.88 11.61 7.08
CA ARG A 47 6.82 13.08 6.81
C ARG A 47 8.00 13.83 7.41
N ARG A 48 8.52 13.34 8.52
CA ARG A 48 9.74 13.88 9.15
C ARG A 48 10.93 13.87 8.19
N ASP A 49 11.21 12.72 7.59
CA ASP A 49 12.36 12.56 6.70
C ASP A 49 12.12 13.22 5.35
N ALA A 50 10.88 13.25 4.84
CA ALA A 50 10.56 14.06 3.66
C ALA A 50 10.99 15.52 3.85
N LYS A 51 10.63 16.14 4.97
CA LYS A 51 11.03 17.53 5.25
C LYS A 51 12.53 17.67 5.49
N LYS A 52 13.11 16.84 6.37
CA LYS A 52 14.50 16.99 6.82
C LYS A 52 15.53 16.51 5.80
N LYS A 53 15.31 15.35 5.20
CA LYS A 53 16.29 14.68 4.30
C LYS A 53 16.04 15.03 2.84
N HIS A 54 14.78 15.10 2.42
CA HIS A 54 14.41 15.30 1.01
C HIS A 54 13.97 16.73 0.68
N ARG A 55 13.98 17.64 1.67
CA ARG A 55 13.55 19.05 1.53
C ARG A 55 12.14 19.19 0.94
N PHE A 56 11.29 18.20 1.19
CA PHE A 56 9.91 18.17 0.75
C PHE A 56 9.01 18.48 1.95
N ASP A 57 8.43 19.68 1.95
CA ASP A 57 7.43 20.05 2.95
C ASP A 57 6.04 19.62 2.47
N PHE A 58 5.60 18.47 2.99
CA PHE A 58 4.28 17.91 2.71
C PHE A 58 3.13 18.90 2.95
N TRP A 59 3.28 19.82 3.90
CA TRP A 59 2.23 20.74 4.30
C TRP A 59 2.29 22.08 3.57
N ALA A 60 3.38 22.40 2.87
CA ALA A 60 3.59 23.72 2.26
C ALA A 60 2.46 24.16 1.33
N GLY A 61 1.97 23.26 0.45
CA GLY A 61 0.85 23.59 -0.45
C GLY A 61 -0.43 23.95 0.30
N THR A 62 -0.77 23.18 1.36
CA THR A 62 -1.96 23.42 2.19
C THR A 62 -1.79 24.66 3.07
N GLY A 63 -0.59 24.88 3.62
CA GLY A 63 -0.29 26.02 4.49
C GLY A 63 -0.41 27.37 3.79
N LYS A 64 -0.16 27.44 2.47
CA LYS A 64 -0.33 28.66 1.66
C LYS A 64 -1.77 29.17 1.58
N LEU A 65 -2.76 28.35 1.98
CA LEU A 65 -4.17 28.74 1.99
C LEU A 65 -4.56 29.56 3.25
N PHE A 66 -3.65 29.70 4.20
CA PHE A 66 -3.87 30.37 5.48
C PHE A 66 -3.04 31.65 5.57
N LYS A 67 -3.49 32.61 6.37
CA LYS A 67 -2.83 33.91 6.51
C LYS A 67 -1.47 33.77 7.19
N ASP A 68 -1.39 32.88 8.17
CA ASP A 68 -0.16 32.62 8.92
C ASP A 68 -0.07 31.17 9.43
N GLN A 69 1.08 30.85 10.00
CA GLN A 69 1.40 29.51 10.52
C GLN A 69 0.54 29.12 11.73
N SER A 70 0.06 30.10 12.52
CA SER A 70 -0.78 29.85 13.69
C SER A 70 -2.16 29.40 13.27
N GLU A 71 -2.77 30.09 12.29
CA GLU A 71 -4.05 29.72 11.69
C GLU A 71 -3.99 28.33 11.07
N PHE A 72 -2.95 28.04 10.29
CA PHE A 72 -2.74 26.72 9.69
C PHE A 72 -2.58 25.61 10.75
N THR A 73 -1.79 25.86 11.80
CA THR A 73 -1.58 24.88 12.87
C THR A 73 -2.87 24.66 13.67
N GLY A 74 -3.67 25.72 13.89
CA GLY A 74 -5.00 25.63 14.49
C GLY A 74 -5.95 24.77 13.67
N TYR A 75 -5.98 25.00 12.34
CA TYR A 75 -6.77 24.20 11.40
C TYR A 75 -6.43 22.70 11.43
N LEU A 76 -5.13 22.38 11.46
CA LEU A 76 -4.65 20.99 11.56
C LEU A 76 -5.01 20.36 12.91
N ARG A 77 -4.87 21.10 14.00
CA ARG A 77 -5.21 20.63 15.35
C ARG A 77 -6.70 20.31 15.48
N GLN A 78 -7.58 21.13 14.91
CA GLN A 78 -9.03 20.87 14.88
C GLN A 78 -9.38 19.57 14.13
N ARG A 79 -8.52 19.14 13.21
CA ARG A 79 -8.63 17.84 12.50
C ARG A 79 -7.79 16.73 13.13
N GLY A 80 -7.38 16.92 14.39
CA GLY A 80 -6.61 15.95 15.16
C GLY A 80 -5.14 15.82 14.76
N ILE A 81 -4.63 16.63 13.84
CA ILE A 81 -3.22 16.63 13.45
C ILE A 81 -2.46 17.60 14.35
N ALA A 82 -2.06 17.11 15.54
CA ALA A 82 -1.19 17.84 16.44
C ALA A 82 0.23 17.99 15.87
N GLU A 83 1.01 18.93 16.40
CA GLU A 83 2.38 19.21 15.96
C GLU A 83 3.28 17.96 15.95
N LYS A 84 3.15 17.11 16.98
CA LYS A 84 3.87 15.83 17.08
C LYS A 84 3.56 14.84 15.95
N ILE A 85 2.39 14.97 15.30
CA ILE A 85 1.92 14.11 14.19
C ILE A 85 2.30 14.72 12.84
N MET A 86 2.32 16.05 12.77
CA MET A 86 2.56 16.82 11.54
C MET A 86 3.80 16.36 10.78
N TYR A 87 4.92 16.17 11.50
CA TYR A 87 6.19 15.65 10.97
C TYR A 87 6.66 14.43 11.76
N SER A 88 5.79 13.43 11.90
CA SER A 88 6.14 12.13 12.47
C SER A 88 6.58 11.11 11.41
N LYS A 89 7.06 9.97 11.89
CA LYS A 89 7.04 8.69 11.19
C LYS A 89 5.88 7.90 11.78
N SER A 90 4.89 7.52 10.97
CA SER A 90 3.67 6.88 11.48
C SER A 90 3.76 5.36 11.52
N GLU A 91 4.64 4.78 10.70
CA GLU A 91 4.76 3.35 10.43
C GLU A 91 3.41 2.73 10.00
N ALA A 92 2.53 3.56 9.45
CA ALA A 92 1.20 3.18 8.99
C ALA A 92 1.24 2.77 7.52
N PHE A 93 0.41 1.79 7.18
CA PHE A 93 0.13 1.45 5.79
C PHE A 93 -0.95 2.40 5.22
N PRO A 94 -0.84 2.86 3.96
CA PRO A 94 0.32 2.77 3.07
C PRO A 94 1.32 3.92 3.31
N ASP A 95 2.49 3.86 2.69
CA ASP A 95 3.45 4.96 2.69
C ASP A 95 2.89 6.24 2.02
N PHE A 96 2.24 6.09 0.86
CA PHE A 96 1.64 7.19 0.08
C PHE A 96 0.21 6.86 -0.36
N ILE A 97 -0.59 7.89 -0.55
CA ILE A 97 -1.92 7.82 -1.17
C ILE A 97 -2.00 8.93 -2.21
N TYR A 98 -2.40 8.61 -3.44
CA TYR A 98 -2.65 9.63 -4.46
C TYR A 98 -3.91 10.42 -4.14
N LYS A 99 -4.03 11.65 -4.67
CA LYS A 99 -5.27 12.41 -4.51
C LYS A 99 -6.42 11.75 -5.27
N ALA A 100 -7.59 11.69 -4.63
CA ALA A 100 -8.80 11.30 -5.32
C ALA A 100 -9.17 12.35 -6.37
N ARG A 101 -9.82 11.91 -7.44
CA ARG A 101 -10.37 12.76 -8.51
C ARG A 101 -11.83 12.45 -8.71
N LYS A 102 -12.62 13.44 -9.14
CA LYS A 102 -14.02 13.26 -9.48
C LYS A 102 -14.18 13.21 -11.00
N THR A 103 -14.77 12.13 -11.51
CA THR A 103 -15.12 11.99 -12.93
C THR A 103 -16.63 11.78 -13.02
N GLY A 104 -17.38 12.81 -13.42
CA GLY A 104 -18.84 12.77 -13.31
C GLY A 104 -19.27 12.74 -11.84
N ASN A 105 -20.05 11.73 -11.45
CA ASN A 105 -20.43 11.52 -10.04
C ASN A 105 -19.46 10.61 -9.28
N ASP A 106 -18.60 9.89 -9.99
CA ASP A 106 -17.78 8.84 -9.40
C ASP A 106 -16.44 9.38 -8.88
N LEU A 107 -16.00 8.82 -7.76
CA LEU A 107 -14.62 8.96 -7.31
C LEU A 107 -13.72 8.03 -8.14
N THR A 108 -12.57 8.55 -8.53
CA THR A 108 -11.56 7.88 -9.36
C THR A 108 -10.17 8.22 -8.84
N CYS A 109 -9.15 7.47 -9.27
CA CYS A 109 -7.78 7.61 -8.75
C CYS A 109 -7.74 7.40 -7.22
N GLY A 110 -6.79 8.03 -6.52
CA GLY A 110 -6.67 7.87 -5.08
C GLY A 110 -5.94 6.59 -4.66
N SER A 111 -5.12 6.03 -5.56
CA SER A 111 -4.44 4.76 -5.34
C SER A 111 -3.52 4.83 -4.12
N LEU A 112 -3.44 3.72 -3.40
CA LEU A 112 -2.56 3.48 -2.28
C LEU A 112 -1.20 3.02 -2.85
N LEU A 113 -0.09 3.55 -2.35
CA LEU A 113 1.25 3.16 -2.80
C LEU A 113 2.11 2.80 -1.59
N GLU A 114 2.50 1.53 -1.55
CA GLU A 114 3.38 0.96 -0.53
C GLU A 114 4.77 0.69 -1.12
N LEU A 115 5.82 0.97 -0.36
CA LEU A 115 7.20 0.80 -0.74
C LEU A 115 7.76 -0.53 -0.21
N LYS A 116 8.42 -1.31 -1.06
CA LYS A 116 9.15 -2.53 -0.66
C LYS A 116 10.57 -2.48 -1.17
N ASP A 117 11.53 -2.28 -0.26
CA ASP A 117 12.94 -2.10 -0.61
C ASP A 117 13.83 -3.18 0.01
N SER A 118 14.36 -4.08 -0.82
CA SER A 118 15.12 -5.26 -0.40
C SER A 118 16.56 -5.27 -0.89
N LYS A 119 17.47 -5.76 -0.04
CA LYS A 119 18.87 -6.04 -0.41
C LYS A 119 19.02 -7.30 -1.26
N GLY A 120 18.13 -8.28 -1.05
CA GLY A 120 18.15 -9.56 -1.75
C GLY A 120 17.26 -9.57 -2.99
N GLY A 121 17.10 -10.75 -3.59
CA GLY A 121 16.19 -10.98 -4.71
C GLY A 121 14.73 -11.15 -4.31
N SER A 122 14.45 -11.39 -3.03
CA SER A 122 13.09 -11.51 -2.49
C SER A 122 12.49 -10.16 -2.17
N ILE A 123 11.17 -10.04 -2.35
CA ILE A 123 10.40 -8.88 -1.91
C ILE A 123 10.38 -8.83 -0.38
N ALA A 124 10.48 -7.62 0.19
CA ALA A 124 10.27 -7.43 1.62
C ALA A 124 8.83 -7.79 2.02
N SER A 125 8.61 -8.30 3.23
CA SER A 125 7.28 -8.70 3.70
C SER A 125 6.25 -7.57 3.65
N PHE A 126 4.99 -7.95 3.40
CA PHE A 126 3.84 -7.06 3.60
C PHE A 126 3.47 -7.10 5.08
N ASN A 127 3.86 -6.06 5.82
CA ASN A 127 3.61 -5.98 7.24
C ASN A 127 2.17 -5.52 7.49
N SER A 128 1.47 -6.22 8.39
CA SER A 128 0.14 -5.87 8.88
C SER A 128 -1.00 -5.95 7.84
N THR A 129 -0.74 -6.34 6.58
CA THR A 129 -1.78 -6.43 5.57
C THR A 129 -1.50 -7.50 4.51
N LEU A 130 -2.58 -8.14 4.03
CA LEU A 130 -2.54 -8.99 2.84
C LEU A 130 -2.52 -8.10 1.59
N PRO A 131 -1.64 -8.37 0.61
CA PRO A 131 -1.68 -7.65 -0.65
C PRO A 131 -2.95 -8.05 -1.43
N THR A 132 -3.78 -7.05 -1.74
CA THR A 132 -5.04 -7.21 -2.48
C THR A 132 -5.18 -6.10 -3.49
N LYS A 133 -6.02 -6.25 -4.51
CA LYS A 133 -6.28 -5.26 -5.55
C LYS A 133 -6.78 -3.94 -4.99
N PHE A 134 -7.74 -3.99 -4.07
CA PHE A 134 -8.39 -2.81 -3.49
C PHE A 134 -8.41 -2.82 -1.98
N LYS A 135 -8.37 -1.62 -1.39
CA LYS A 135 -8.70 -1.33 0.01
C LYS A 135 -9.39 0.03 0.10
N ASN A 136 -10.20 0.23 1.12
CA ASN A 136 -10.78 1.54 1.42
C ASN A 136 -10.21 2.10 2.74
N LEU A 137 -10.53 3.36 3.06
CA LEU A 137 -9.99 4.02 4.25
C LEU A 137 -10.51 3.41 5.55
N VAL A 138 -11.71 2.83 5.56
CA VAL A 138 -12.26 2.13 6.73
C VAL A 138 -11.40 0.91 7.07
N GLU A 139 -11.08 0.09 6.07
CA GLU A 139 -10.20 -1.07 6.23
C GLU A 139 -8.79 -0.65 6.67
N ILE A 140 -8.23 0.42 6.08
CA ILE A 140 -6.91 0.94 6.44
C ILE A 140 -6.84 1.40 7.89
N ASP A 141 -7.85 2.13 8.38
CA ASP A 141 -7.86 2.60 9.77
C ASP A 141 -7.83 1.43 10.76
N ILE A 142 -8.53 0.33 10.44
CA ILE A 142 -8.57 -0.88 11.27
C ILE A 142 -7.22 -1.62 11.22
N ILE A 143 -6.63 -1.77 10.02
CA ILE A 143 -5.30 -2.36 9.86
C ILE A 143 -4.26 -1.60 10.68
N ASN A 144 -4.26 -0.27 10.63
CA ASN A 144 -3.33 0.56 11.39
C ASN A 144 -3.68 0.62 12.88
N GLY A 145 -4.94 0.39 13.25
CA GLY A 145 -5.46 0.58 14.60
C GLY A 145 -5.60 2.06 14.99
N ASN A 146 -5.60 2.97 14.02
CA ASN A 146 -5.82 4.40 14.17
C ASN A 146 -6.21 5.03 12.82
N ASP A 147 -6.72 6.25 12.85
CA ASP A 147 -7.29 6.95 11.69
C ASP A 147 -6.37 8.03 11.08
N ILE A 148 -5.06 7.97 11.33
CA ILE A 148 -4.12 9.02 10.87
C ILE A 148 -4.16 9.18 9.35
N VAL A 149 -4.30 8.06 8.64
CA VAL A 149 -4.33 8.01 7.17
C VAL A 149 -5.56 8.76 6.67
N SER A 150 -6.75 8.37 7.15
CA SER A 150 -8.02 9.01 6.82
C SER A 150 -8.03 10.51 7.11
N ARG A 151 -7.47 10.94 8.25
CA ARG A 151 -7.41 12.36 8.59
C ARG A 151 -6.52 13.16 7.64
N ILE A 152 -5.34 12.62 7.30
CA ILE A 152 -4.40 13.28 6.39
C ILE A 152 -4.96 13.35 4.97
N THR A 153 -5.51 12.24 4.46
CA THR A 153 -6.08 12.22 3.10
C THR A 153 -7.29 13.12 3.00
N SER A 154 -8.14 13.18 4.01
CA SER A 154 -9.31 14.08 4.03
C SER A 154 -8.90 15.55 3.99
N ILE A 155 -7.78 15.92 4.63
CA ILE A 155 -7.22 17.28 4.53
C ILE A 155 -6.72 17.56 3.10
N LYS A 156 -6.14 16.57 2.42
CA LYS A 156 -5.55 16.74 1.09
C LYS A 156 -6.55 16.72 -0.05
N ASP A 157 -7.64 15.96 0.10
CA ASP A 157 -8.70 15.82 -0.89
C ASP A 157 -9.85 16.82 -0.67
N GLU A 158 -9.81 17.57 0.44
CA GLU A 158 -10.67 18.72 0.74
C GLU A 158 -12.17 18.43 0.50
N LYS A 159 -12.79 19.11 -0.48
CA LYS A 159 -14.22 18.98 -0.80
C LYS A 159 -14.61 17.56 -1.20
N LEU A 160 -13.68 16.77 -1.77
CA LEU A 160 -13.96 15.38 -2.12
C LEU A 160 -14.16 14.51 -0.88
N ALA A 161 -13.52 14.86 0.23
CA ALA A 161 -13.66 14.14 1.50
C ALA A 161 -15.02 14.35 2.17
N LEU A 162 -15.82 15.32 1.70
CA LEU A 162 -17.19 15.55 2.15
C LEU A 162 -18.20 14.60 1.48
N ASN A 163 -17.79 13.86 0.45
CA ASN A 163 -18.64 12.84 -0.16
C ASN A 163 -18.85 11.70 0.85
N GLY A 164 -20.11 11.30 1.10
CA GLY A 164 -20.46 10.22 2.02
C GLY A 164 -19.79 8.88 1.69
N GLU A 165 -19.45 8.65 0.42
CA GLU A 165 -18.76 7.44 -0.05
C GLU A 165 -17.23 7.55 -0.01
N TYR A 166 -16.66 8.70 0.36
CA TYR A 166 -15.21 8.92 0.27
C TYR A 166 -14.40 7.89 1.06
N ARG A 167 -14.87 7.52 2.27
CA ARG A 167 -14.16 6.56 3.13
C ARG A 167 -14.34 5.11 2.67
N SER A 168 -15.50 4.75 2.12
CA SER A 168 -15.82 3.41 1.62
C SER A 168 -15.36 3.17 0.19
N PHE A 169 -15.04 4.24 -0.56
CA PHE A 169 -14.50 4.18 -1.91
C PHE A 169 -13.27 3.28 -2.01
N GLN A 170 -13.32 2.31 -2.92
CA GLN A 170 -12.27 1.33 -3.15
C GLN A 170 -11.10 1.98 -3.88
N ARG A 171 -9.94 1.99 -3.23
CA ARG A 171 -8.68 2.52 -3.76
C ARG A 171 -7.80 1.39 -4.19
N ARG A 172 -7.21 1.50 -5.37
CA ARG A 172 -6.29 0.51 -5.92
C ARG A 172 -5.00 0.48 -5.10
N ASN A 173 -4.53 -0.70 -4.73
CA ASN A 173 -3.22 -0.85 -4.10
C ASN A 173 -2.15 -1.00 -5.17
N LEU A 174 -1.10 -0.20 -5.04
CA LEU A 174 0.10 -0.25 -5.85
C LEU A 174 1.29 -0.52 -4.92
N TYR A 175 2.27 -1.26 -5.44
CA TYR A 175 3.50 -1.56 -4.74
C TYR A 175 4.68 -1.08 -5.57
N LEU A 176 5.49 -0.17 -5.04
CA LEU A 176 6.78 0.19 -5.63
C LEU A 176 7.85 -0.71 -5.00
N ILE A 177 8.28 -1.71 -5.75
CA ILE A 177 9.16 -2.77 -5.27
C ILE A 177 10.54 -2.60 -5.88
N ARG A 178 11.58 -2.57 -5.04
CA ARG A 178 12.98 -2.69 -5.44
C ARG A 178 13.62 -3.90 -4.79
N THR A 179 14.24 -4.75 -5.61
CA THR A 179 15.11 -5.84 -5.13
C THR A 179 16.55 -5.57 -5.54
N TYR A 180 17.49 -6.23 -4.87
CA TYR A 180 18.93 -6.06 -5.08
C TYR A 180 19.39 -4.59 -4.97
N LYS A 181 18.85 -3.83 -4.01
CA LYS A 181 19.05 -2.37 -3.94
C LYS A 181 20.51 -1.90 -3.90
N ASP A 182 21.40 -2.72 -3.34
CA ASP A 182 22.82 -2.42 -3.20
C ASP A 182 23.66 -2.96 -4.38
N ASN A 183 23.06 -3.71 -5.32
CA ASN A 183 23.73 -4.31 -6.47
C ASN A 183 23.34 -3.59 -7.77
N LYS A 184 24.29 -2.84 -8.34
CA LYS A 184 24.08 -2.00 -9.52
C LYS A 184 23.61 -2.74 -10.76
N GLU A 185 24.04 -3.99 -10.97
CA GLU A 185 23.71 -4.74 -12.19
C GLU A 185 22.44 -5.58 -12.03
N LYS A 186 22.11 -5.98 -10.80
CA LYS A 186 20.93 -6.83 -10.51
C LYS A 186 19.70 -6.05 -10.04
N VAL A 187 19.84 -4.77 -9.72
CA VAL A 187 18.72 -3.95 -9.23
C VAL A 187 17.55 -3.99 -10.20
N LYS A 188 16.35 -4.24 -9.67
CA LYS A 188 15.09 -4.27 -10.42
C LYS A 188 14.11 -3.40 -9.66
N ILE A 189 13.39 -2.54 -10.37
CA ILE A 189 12.34 -1.69 -9.80
C ILE A 189 11.05 -1.97 -10.57
N SER A 190 9.95 -2.23 -9.86
CA SER A 190 8.64 -2.42 -10.49
C SER A 190 7.55 -1.72 -9.71
N ILE A 191 6.63 -1.08 -10.44
CA ILE A 191 5.33 -0.70 -9.91
C ILE A 191 4.38 -1.85 -10.22
N ILE A 192 3.77 -2.41 -9.19
CA ILE A 192 2.97 -3.63 -9.28
C ILE A 192 1.57 -3.33 -8.76
N ASP A 193 0.56 -3.68 -9.56
CA ASP A 193 -0.83 -3.67 -9.13
C ASP A 193 -1.09 -4.76 -8.09
N GLY A 194 -1.85 -4.44 -7.05
CA GLY A 194 -2.15 -5.37 -5.97
C GLY A 194 -2.86 -6.65 -6.40
N SER A 195 -3.55 -6.65 -7.55
CA SER A 195 -4.16 -7.87 -8.09
C SER A 195 -3.13 -8.94 -8.44
N PHE A 196 -1.87 -8.58 -8.68
CA PHE A 196 -0.81 -9.53 -9.01
C PHE A 196 -0.57 -10.54 -7.87
N PHE A 197 -0.77 -10.11 -6.63
CA PHE A 197 -0.59 -10.97 -5.45
C PHE A 197 -1.88 -11.67 -5.01
N GLU A 198 -3.02 -11.32 -5.60
CA GLU A 198 -4.34 -11.84 -5.23
C GLU A 198 -4.69 -13.07 -6.08
N THR A 199 -3.93 -14.15 -5.89
CA THR A 199 -4.15 -15.42 -6.62
C THR A 199 -5.32 -16.23 -6.04
N LEU A 200 -5.63 -16.02 -4.77
CA LEU A 200 -6.78 -16.57 -4.07
C LEU A 200 -7.52 -15.44 -3.35
N PRO A 201 -8.85 -15.56 -3.15
CA PRO A 201 -9.60 -14.59 -2.35
C PRO A 201 -9.00 -14.43 -0.95
N LYS A 202 -9.01 -13.20 -0.44
CA LYS A 202 -8.49 -12.84 0.90
C LYS A 202 -9.06 -13.74 2.00
N GLU A 203 -10.36 -13.98 1.92
CA GLU A 203 -11.14 -14.79 2.87
C GLU A 203 -10.61 -16.22 2.88
N HIS A 204 -10.28 -16.75 1.71
CA HIS A 204 -9.73 -18.10 1.55
C HIS A 204 -8.34 -18.24 2.19
N LEU A 205 -7.47 -17.25 1.99
CA LEU A 205 -6.13 -17.23 2.59
C LEU A 205 -6.20 -17.23 4.13
N ILE A 206 -7.13 -16.46 4.70
CA ILE A 206 -7.28 -16.32 6.15
C ILE A 206 -7.63 -17.66 6.80
N TYR A 207 -8.69 -18.32 6.35
CA TYR A 207 -9.13 -19.55 7.03
C TYR A 207 -8.16 -20.71 6.77
N GLN A 208 -7.56 -20.79 5.58
CA GLN A 208 -6.53 -21.79 5.28
C GLN A 208 -5.28 -21.61 6.15
N MET A 209 -4.90 -20.36 6.47
CA MET A 209 -3.81 -20.09 7.43
C MET A 209 -4.11 -20.70 8.80
N PHE A 210 -5.31 -20.48 9.35
CA PHE A 210 -5.72 -21.08 10.64
C PHE A 210 -5.77 -22.60 10.57
N LEU A 211 -6.32 -23.15 9.48
CA LEU A 211 -6.42 -24.59 9.27
C LEU A 211 -5.04 -25.24 9.18
N ASN A 212 -4.07 -24.59 8.53
CA ASN A 212 -2.70 -25.06 8.46
C ASN A 212 -1.99 -25.02 9.81
N ILE A 213 -2.21 -23.98 10.62
CA ILE A 213 -1.72 -23.91 12.01
C ILE A 213 -2.26 -25.09 12.81
N LEU A 214 -3.57 -25.35 12.74
CA LEU A 214 -4.21 -26.48 13.42
C LEU A 214 -3.62 -27.82 12.96
N ARG A 215 -3.56 -28.06 11.64
CA ARG A 215 -2.99 -29.28 11.05
C ARG A 215 -1.55 -29.52 11.52
N ASN A 216 -0.73 -28.48 11.59
CA ASN A 216 0.65 -28.56 12.08
C ASN A 216 0.72 -28.90 13.58
N HIS A 217 -0.20 -28.37 14.40
CA HIS A 217 -0.29 -28.73 15.81
C HIS A 217 -0.70 -30.19 16.02
N ILE A 218 -1.66 -30.70 15.24
CA ILE A 218 -2.06 -32.11 15.29
C ILE A 218 -0.89 -33.01 14.90
N LYS A 219 -0.19 -32.69 13.80
CA LYS A 219 0.99 -33.46 13.34
C LYS A 219 2.13 -33.46 14.36
N SER A 220 2.35 -32.35 15.08
CA SER A 220 3.44 -32.24 16.05
C SER A 220 3.13 -32.89 17.41
N LYS A 221 1.85 -33.11 17.74
CA LYS A 221 1.42 -33.74 18.99
C LYS A 221 0.84 -35.14 18.71
N LYS A 222 1.62 -36.18 19.00
CA LYS A 222 1.26 -37.60 18.73
C LYS A 222 -0.03 -38.07 19.41
N ASP A 223 -0.47 -37.41 20.48
CA ASP A 223 -1.61 -37.83 21.28
C ASP A 223 -2.94 -37.17 20.88
N ILE A 224 -2.92 -36.21 19.95
CA ILE A 224 -4.13 -35.55 19.46
C ILE A 224 -4.65 -36.31 18.24
N LYS A 225 -5.75 -37.04 18.41
CA LYS A 225 -6.49 -37.67 17.31
C LYS A 225 -7.78 -36.89 17.06
N ILE A 226 -7.90 -36.30 15.88
CA ILE A 226 -9.14 -35.67 15.39
C ILE A 226 -9.63 -36.52 14.22
N SER A 227 -10.91 -36.88 14.21
CA SER A 227 -11.51 -37.63 13.11
C SER A 227 -11.56 -36.78 11.82
N GLY A 228 -11.64 -37.45 10.66
CA GLY A 228 -11.80 -36.74 9.39
C GLY A 228 -13.07 -35.89 9.34
N GLU A 229 -14.17 -36.40 9.90
CA GLU A 229 -15.45 -35.70 10.00
C GLU A 229 -15.35 -34.42 10.85
N ALA A 230 -14.69 -34.49 12.01
CA ALA A 230 -14.49 -33.32 12.86
C ALA A 230 -13.57 -32.27 12.18
N LEU A 231 -12.56 -32.69 11.42
CA LEU A 231 -11.74 -31.77 10.63
C LEU A 231 -12.53 -31.05 9.55
N LEU A 232 -13.44 -31.75 8.86
CA LEU A 232 -14.33 -31.14 7.86
C LEU A 232 -15.27 -30.11 8.48
N GLU A 233 -15.81 -30.42 9.67
CA GLU A 233 -16.65 -29.48 10.40
C GLU A 233 -15.86 -28.24 10.82
N ILE A 234 -14.64 -28.41 11.34
CA ILE A 234 -13.75 -27.30 11.70
C ILE A 234 -13.41 -26.45 10.47
N GLU A 235 -13.09 -27.07 9.33
CA GLU A 235 -12.83 -26.34 8.09
C GLU A 235 -14.04 -25.50 7.67
N LYS A 236 -15.25 -26.07 7.74
CA LYS A 236 -16.49 -25.35 7.47
C LYS A 236 -16.68 -24.17 8.44
N THR A 237 -16.43 -24.35 9.73
CA THR A 237 -16.54 -23.27 10.72
C THR A 237 -15.51 -22.17 10.48
N LEU A 238 -14.24 -22.53 10.23
CA LEU A 238 -13.18 -21.56 9.97
C LEU A 238 -13.43 -20.78 8.68
N SER A 239 -14.06 -21.39 7.67
CA SER A 239 -14.41 -20.71 6.42
C SER A 239 -15.35 -19.52 6.60
N CYS A 240 -16.09 -19.47 7.72
CA CYS A 240 -16.92 -18.32 8.09
C CYS A 240 -16.10 -17.13 8.62
N ILE A 241 -14.81 -17.32 8.95
CA ILE A 241 -13.91 -16.25 9.40
C ILE A 241 -13.30 -15.58 8.17
N THR A 242 -14.06 -14.63 7.61
CA THR A 242 -13.71 -13.94 6.37
C THR A 242 -13.19 -12.52 6.58
N ASP A 243 -13.50 -11.93 7.73
CA ASP A 243 -13.25 -10.52 7.98
C ASP A 243 -11.89 -10.27 8.66
N GLN A 244 -10.93 -9.79 7.87
CA GLN A 244 -9.62 -9.37 8.37
C GLN A 244 -9.73 -8.27 9.44
N THR A 245 -10.76 -7.43 9.40
CA THR A 245 -10.92 -6.32 10.34
C THR A 245 -11.20 -6.83 11.75
N ILE A 246 -11.96 -7.93 11.87
CA ILE A 246 -12.21 -8.61 13.15
C ILE A 246 -10.92 -9.24 13.69
N ILE A 247 -10.14 -9.90 12.82
CA ILE A 247 -8.86 -10.53 13.20
C ILE A 247 -7.85 -9.48 13.65
N ALA A 248 -7.78 -8.36 12.92
CA ALA A 248 -6.87 -7.27 13.18
C ALA A 248 -7.29 -6.40 14.37
N ALA A 249 -8.49 -6.58 14.93
CA ALA A 249 -8.93 -5.86 16.12
C ALA A 249 -8.28 -6.43 17.40
N SER A 250 -8.18 -5.60 18.45
CA SER A 250 -7.78 -6.08 19.77
C SER A 250 -8.91 -6.90 20.39
N GLN A 251 -8.58 -8.11 20.84
CA GLN A 251 -9.54 -9.06 21.39
C GLN A 251 -9.63 -8.91 22.91
N ASN A 252 -10.85 -8.81 23.43
CA ASN A 252 -11.10 -8.85 24.87
C ASN A 252 -11.33 -10.31 25.27
N ILE A 253 -10.42 -10.86 26.07
CA ILE A 253 -10.54 -12.20 26.63
C ILE A 253 -10.85 -12.04 28.11
N GLU A 254 -11.96 -12.63 28.56
CA GLU A 254 -12.37 -12.58 29.95
C GLU A 254 -11.24 -13.14 30.84
N LYS A 255 -10.97 -12.45 31.97
CA LYS A 255 -9.92 -12.80 32.95
C LYS A 255 -8.47 -12.69 32.43
N ALA A 256 -8.25 -12.28 31.18
CA ALA A 256 -6.90 -11.95 30.70
C ALA A 256 -6.49 -10.55 31.15
N SER A 257 -5.26 -10.42 31.66
CA SER A 257 -4.64 -9.11 31.96
C SER A 257 -4.15 -8.37 30.70
N ILE A 258 -4.22 -9.02 29.54
CA ILE A 258 -3.78 -8.51 28.24
C ILE A 258 -4.89 -8.64 27.20
N ARG A 259 -4.86 -7.78 26.17
CA ARG A 259 -5.74 -7.84 25.01
C ARG A 259 -4.94 -8.24 23.77
N PRO A 260 -4.93 -9.52 23.37
CA PRO A 260 -4.17 -9.94 22.20
C PRO A 260 -4.76 -9.34 20.92
N ARG A 261 -3.89 -9.09 19.95
CA ARG A 261 -4.24 -8.61 18.62
C ARG A 261 -3.44 -9.42 17.61
N LEU A 262 -4.10 -9.96 16.58
CA LEU A 262 -3.42 -10.65 15.51
C LEU A 262 -3.07 -9.66 14.38
N ARG A 263 -1.86 -9.80 13.83
CA ARG A 263 -1.45 -9.11 12.61
C ARG A 263 -1.03 -10.15 11.60
N ILE A 264 -1.50 -10.00 10.37
CA ILE A 264 -1.07 -10.85 9.26
C ILE A 264 0.17 -10.21 8.65
N MET A 265 1.25 -10.99 8.54
CA MET A 265 2.41 -10.66 7.74
C MET A 265 2.45 -11.62 6.55
N ALA A 266 2.49 -11.07 5.34
CA ALA A 266 2.52 -11.88 4.13
C ALA A 266 3.91 -11.85 3.51
N GLU A 267 4.42 -13.03 3.21
CA GLU A 267 5.65 -13.22 2.45
C GLU A 267 5.31 -13.72 1.05
N VAL A 268 6.14 -13.32 0.09
CA VAL A 268 5.92 -13.64 -1.32
C VAL A 268 6.69 -14.91 -1.67
N HIS A 269 5.97 -15.94 -2.13
CA HIS A 269 6.59 -17.12 -2.75
C HIS A 269 7.36 -16.75 -4.01
N SER A 270 8.31 -17.59 -4.45
CA SER A 270 9.12 -17.31 -5.65
C SER A 270 8.28 -17.03 -6.90
N GLU A 271 7.18 -17.76 -7.07
CA GLU A 271 6.23 -17.62 -8.18
C GLU A 271 5.45 -16.30 -8.13
N GLY A 272 5.18 -15.79 -6.92
CA GLY A 272 4.56 -14.48 -6.71
C GLY A 272 5.57 -13.33 -6.71
N ASN A 273 6.86 -13.60 -6.94
CA ASN A 273 7.90 -12.57 -6.99
C ASN A 273 8.23 -12.25 -8.46
N PRO A 274 7.82 -11.09 -9.00
CA PRO A 274 8.07 -10.71 -10.39
C PRO A 274 9.56 -10.47 -10.68
N HIS A 275 10.40 -10.34 -9.66
CA HIS A 275 11.84 -10.19 -9.84
C HIS A 275 12.60 -11.52 -9.81
N SER A 276 11.90 -12.64 -9.63
CA SER A 276 12.47 -13.99 -9.62
C SER A 276 12.78 -14.51 -11.03
N SER A 277 13.28 -15.74 -11.12
CA SER A 277 13.52 -16.43 -12.38
C SER A 277 12.24 -16.87 -13.11
N HIS A 278 11.07 -16.81 -12.46
CA HIS A 278 9.79 -17.15 -13.09
C HIS A 278 9.35 -16.12 -14.15
N TYR A 279 9.92 -14.90 -14.11
CA TYR A 279 9.60 -13.79 -15.01
C TYR A 279 10.89 -13.29 -15.70
N PRO A 280 11.45 -14.05 -16.65
CA PRO A 280 12.74 -13.77 -17.26
C PRO A 280 12.79 -12.45 -18.05
N GLU A 281 11.64 -11.92 -18.47
CA GLU A 281 11.50 -10.64 -19.13
C GLU A 281 11.89 -9.45 -18.23
N ILE A 282 11.86 -9.62 -16.91
CA ILE A 282 12.29 -8.60 -15.95
C ILE A 282 13.79 -8.75 -15.67
N THR A 283 14.58 -8.07 -16.51
CA THR A 283 16.06 -8.12 -16.46
C THR A 283 16.64 -7.21 -15.37
N GLY A 284 17.92 -7.36 -15.06
CA GLY A 284 18.65 -6.40 -14.22
C GLY A 284 18.65 -5.00 -14.83
N ARG A 285 18.70 -3.98 -13.96
CA ARG A 285 18.64 -2.55 -14.31
C ARG A 285 17.37 -2.15 -15.07
N SER A 286 16.26 -2.81 -14.77
CA SER A 286 14.95 -2.51 -15.36
C SER A 286 14.09 -1.65 -14.42
N LEU A 287 13.15 -0.92 -15.05
CA LEU A 287 12.02 -0.29 -14.41
C LEU A 287 10.76 -0.79 -15.11
N ASN A 288 9.85 -1.43 -14.38
CA ASN A 288 8.71 -2.15 -14.96
C ASN A 288 7.38 -1.64 -14.38
N LEU A 289 6.33 -1.80 -15.18
CA LEU A 289 4.94 -1.61 -14.76
C LEU A 289 4.22 -2.94 -14.95
N ILE A 290 3.69 -3.49 -13.87
CA ILE A 290 2.97 -4.76 -13.85
C ILE A 290 1.56 -4.46 -13.38
N ILE A 291 0.59 -4.58 -14.29
CA ILE A 291 -0.82 -4.32 -14.03
C ILE A 291 -1.65 -5.51 -14.50
N GLN A 292 -2.86 -5.63 -13.97
CA GLN A 292 -3.83 -6.61 -14.46
C GLN A 292 -4.09 -6.36 -15.95
N SER A 293 -4.06 -7.41 -16.76
CA SER A 293 -4.45 -7.30 -18.18
C SER A 293 -5.93 -6.94 -18.30
N THR A 294 -6.23 -6.07 -19.26
CA THR A 294 -7.55 -5.56 -19.57
C THR A 294 -7.76 -5.47 -21.07
N GLU A 295 -9.02 -5.29 -21.51
CA GLU A 295 -9.33 -4.99 -22.92
C GLU A 295 -8.73 -3.65 -23.41
N HIS A 296 -8.10 -2.88 -22.52
CA HIS A 296 -7.58 -1.54 -22.80
C HIS A 296 -6.05 -1.46 -22.78
N ASP A 297 -5.34 -2.60 -22.75
CA ASP A 297 -3.88 -2.66 -22.63
C ASP A 297 -3.17 -1.84 -23.72
N GLU A 298 -3.61 -1.92 -24.97
CA GLU A 298 -3.02 -1.13 -26.08
C GLU A 298 -3.28 0.38 -25.96
N LYS A 299 -4.35 0.78 -25.28
CA LYS A 299 -4.60 2.20 -24.99
C LYS A 299 -3.68 2.67 -23.86
N ILE A 300 -3.53 1.89 -22.79
CA ILE A 300 -2.62 2.19 -21.67
C ILE A 300 -1.18 2.34 -22.18
N LYS A 301 -0.69 1.40 -23.00
CA LYS A 301 0.64 1.49 -23.64
C LYS A 301 0.81 2.79 -24.43
N ARG A 302 -0.20 3.16 -25.22
CA ARG A 302 -0.19 4.41 -25.99
C ARG A 302 -0.16 5.64 -25.09
N GLU A 303 -0.95 5.67 -24.01
CA GLU A 303 -0.97 6.80 -23.07
C GLU A 303 0.37 6.95 -22.34
N ILE A 304 0.98 5.85 -21.89
CA ILE A 304 2.33 5.87 -21.30
C ILE A 304 3.36 6.39 -22.31
N ALA A 305 3.31 5.91 -23.56
CA ALA A 305 4.24 6.36 -24.62
C ALA A 305 4.06 7.84 -25.00
N LYS A 306 2.83 8.34 -24.95
CA LYS A 306 2.49 9.74 -25.25
C LYS A 306 2.83 10.70 -24.12
N LYS A 307 2.86 10.25 -22.86
CA LYS A 307 3.24 11.04 -21.69
C LYS A 307 4.72 11.45 -21.79
N LYS A 308 5.02 12.41 -22.66
CA LYS A 308 6.25 13.22 -22.67
C LYS A 308 6.10 14.21 -21.53
N PHE A 309 6.74 13.94 -20.40
CA PHE A 309 6.84 14.94 -19.36
C PHE A 309 7.89 15.97 -19.76
N PRO A 310 7.57 17.28 -19.74
CA PRO A 310 8.57 18.31 -19.99
C PRO A 310 9.74 18.14 -19.02
N GLY A 311 10.95 18.33 -19.58
CA GLY A 311 12.24 18.12 -18.92
C GLY A 311 12.38 18.82 -17.59
#